data_AF-A0A942LPD7-F1
#
_entry.id   AF-A0A942LPD7-F1
#
_cell.length_a   1.000
_cell.length_b   1.000
_cell.length_c   1.000
_cell.angle_alpha   90.00
_cell.angle_beta   90.00
_cell.angle_gamma   90.00
#
_symmetry.space_group_name_H-M   'P 1'
#
loop_
_entity.id
_entity.type
_entity.pdbx_description
1 polymer ?
#
loop_
_entity_poly.entity_id
_entity_poly.type
_entity_poly.pdbx_seq_one_letter_code
_entity_poly.pdbx_strand_id
1 'polypeptide(L)'
;MATTFLLFGMNHNSAFGQTEKKAVMLKPGVNAGDLLFAYNQIDDVEIAGAEVNSFLEVKTTLKPFIDEILQKNITENTPIKFEIAFAIANNFVAFLERSKLKGSESLKYKRVVDAFRLAAQEAANANPSK
;
A
#
# COMPACT_ATOMS: atom_id res chain seq x y z
N MET A 1 35.54 54.50 29.93
CA MET A 1 35.80 53.05 30.06
C MET A 1 34.79 52.34 29.19
N ALA A 2 35.26 51.54 28.22
CA ALA A 2 34.42 50.79 27.30
C ALA A 2 34.18 49.39 27.86
N THR A 3 32.93 48.96 27.96
CA THR A 3 32.58 47.58 28.33
C THR A 3 31.69 47.00 27.24
N THR A 4 32.36 46.32 26.32
CA THR A 4 31.79 45.39 25.33
C THR A 4 31.14 44.22 26.07
N PHE A 5 29.84 44.01 25.87
CA PHE A 5 29.17 42.75 26.22
C PHE A 5 28.97 41.91 24.95
N LEU A 6 29.59 40.73 24.95
CA LEU A 6 29.56 39.74 23.88
C LEU A 6 28.17 39.08 23.79
N LEU A 7 27.57 39.11 22.60
CA LEU A 7 26.44 38.25 22.23
C LEU A 7 26.92 36.79 22.14
N PHE A 8 26.43 35.93 23.03
CA PHE A 8 26.45 34.48 22.83
C PHE A 8 25.18 34.05 22.09
N GLY A 9 25.34 33.69 20.82
CA GLY A 9 24.30 33.03 20.03
C GLY A 9 24.12 31.58 20.48
N MET A 10 22.87 31.18 20.73
CA MET A 10 22.49 29.77 20.86
C MET A 10 21.72 29.36 19.61
N ASN A 11 22.44 28.80 18.63
CA ASN A 11 21.88 28.03 17.53
C ASN A 11 21.38 26.68 18.09
N HIS A 12 20.08 26.53 18.29
CA HIS A 12 19.46 25.21 18.43
C HIS A 12 19.13 24.66 17.04
N ASN A 13 20.14 24.15 16.34
CA ASN A 13 19.93 23.35 15.15
C ASN A 13 19.68 21.89 15.58
N SER A 14 18.43 21.58 15.93
CA SER A 14 17.98 20.20 16.06
C SER A 14 17.83 19.62 14.65
N ALA A 15 18.90 19.02 14.14
CA ALA A 15 18.84 18.21 12.95
C ALA A 15 17.99 16.97 13.24
N PHE A 16 16.73 16.98 12.77
CA PHE A 16 15.91 15.78 12.65
C PHE A 16 16.56 14.87 11.61
N GLY A 17 17.36 13.91 12.06
CA GLY A 17 17.78 12.79 11.24
C GLY A 17 16.57 11.91 10.92
N GLN A 18 15.94 12.13 9.77
CA GLN A 18 15.09 11.11 9.14
C GLN A 18 15.99 9.93 8.79
N THR A 19 15.99 8.91 9.63
CA THR A 19 16.45 7.59 9.23
C THR A 19 15.44 7.06 8.21
N GLU A 20 15.82 7.08 6.93
CA GLU A 20 15.08 6.43 5.85
C GLU A 20 14.94 4.93 6.18
N LYS A 21 13.85 4.55 6.85
CA LYS A 21 13.45 3.15 6.92
C LYS A 21 13.12 2.73 5.49
N LYS A 22 13.97 1.89 4.90
CA LYS A 22 13.70 1.25 3.61
C LYS A 22 12.29 0.67 3.64
N ALA A 23 11.47 1.06 2.66
CA ALA A 23 10.13 0.53 2.50
C ALA A 23 10.21 -1.00 2.36
N VAL A 24 9.44 -1.72 3.17
CA VAL A 24 9.29 -3.17 3.03
C VAL A 24 8.47 -3.43 1.77
N MET A 25 9.02 -4.16 0.82
CA MET A 25 8.33 -4.49 -0.43
C MET A 25 7.70 -5.88 -0.34
N LEU A 26 6.47 -6.01 -0.82
CA LEU A 26 5.70 -7.25 -0.88
C LEU A 26 5.58 -7.74 -2.32
N LYS A 27 5.43 -9.05 -2.50
CA LYS A 27 5.25 -9.69 -3.81
C LYS A 27 3.97 -10.54 -3.87
N PRO A 28 2.78 -9.95 -3.73
CA PRO A 28 1.52 -10.70 -3.81
C PRO A 28 1.35 -11.38 -5.18
N GLY A 29 0.79 -12.59 -5.15
CA GLY A 29 0.35 -13.32 -6.35
C GLY A 29 -1.17 -13.46 -6.34
N VAL A 30 -1.84 -12.82 -7.29
CA VAL A 30 -3.31 -12.80 -7.39
C VAL A 30 -3.75 -13.09 -8.81
N ASN A 31 -4.89 -13.76 -8.97
CA ASN A 31 -5.47 -13.96 -10.30
C ASN A 31 -5.98 -12.63 -10.86
N ALA A 32 -5.86 -12.44 -12.18
CA ALA A 32 -6.26 -11.20 -12.86
C ALA A 32 -7.71 -10.80 -12.55
N GLY A 33 -8.65 -11.75 -12.60
CA GLY A 33 -10.06 -11.48 -12.31
C GLY A 33 -10.33 -11.11 -10.86
N ASP A 34 -9.53 -11.65 -9.92
CA ASP A 34 -9.64 -11.34 -8.49
C ASP A 34 -9.07 -9.94 -8.18
N LEU A 35 -7.95 -9.58 -8.80
CA LEU A 35 -7.35 -8.25 -8.66
C LEU A 35 -8.25 -7.16 -9.25
N LEU A 36 -8.80 -7.39 -10.46
CA LEU A 36 -9.75 -6.47 -11.08
C LEU A 36 -11.00 -6.30 -10.23
N PHE A 37 -11.55 -7.40 -9.71
CA PHE A 37 -12.66 -7.35 -8.77
C PHE A 37 -12.33 -6.46 -7.56
N ALA A 38 -11.23 -6.72 -6.86
CA ALA A 38 -10.89 -5.98 -5.64
C ALA A 38 -10.59 -4.50 -5.91
N TYR A 39 -9.97 -4.17 -7.04
CA TYR A 39 -9.74 -2.78 -7.46
C TYR A 39 -11.04 -2.00 -7.70
N ASN A 40 -12.06 -2.67 -8.25
CA ASN A 40 -13.37 -2.07 -8.46
C ASN A 40 -14.16 -1.98 -7.15
N GLN A 41 -14.04 -2.96 -6.25
CA GLN A 41 -14.73 -2.94 -4.96
C GLN A 41 -14.32 -1.75 -4.10
N ILE A 42 -13.05 -1.36 -4.12
CA ILE A 42 -12.59 -0.19 -3.36
C ILE A 42 -13.12 1.13 -3.92
N ASP A 43 -13.70 1.20 -5.13
CA ASP A 43 -14.28 2.45 -5.65
C ASP A 43 -15.56 2.86 -4.93
N ASP A 44 -16.27 1.90 -4.35
CA ASP A 44 -17.54 2.12 -3.66
C ASP A 44 -17.37 2.40 -2.16
N VAL A 45 -16.12 2.46 -1.66
CA VAL A 45 -15.86 2.69 -0.24
C VAL A 45 -15.92 4.18 0.09
N GLU A 46 -16.62 4.51 1.16
CA GLU A 46 -16.55 5.85 1.74
C GLU A 46 -15.15 6.05 2.34
N ILE A 47 -14.54 7.22 2.16
CA ILE A 47 -13.23 7.55 2.73
C ILE A 47 -13.31 8.86 3.51
N ALA A 48 -12.56 8.95 4.61
CA ALA A 48 -12.36 10.22 5.31
C ALA A 48 -11.39 11.12 4.54
N GLY A 49 -11.48 12.44 4.76
CA GLY A 49 -10.57 13.40 4.11
C GLY A 49 -9.08 13.10 4.35
N ALA A 50 -8.74 12.55 5.52
CA ALA A 50 -7.38 12.14 5.86
C ALA A 50 -6.88 10.92 5.05
N GLU A 51 -7.79 10.12 4.48
CA GLU A 51 -7.47 8.89 3.76
C GLU A 51 -7.30 9.12 2.24
N VAL A 52 -7.67 10.30 1.71
CA VAL A 52 -7.68 10.61 0.27
C VAL A 52 -6.35 10.31 -0.40
N ASN A 53 -5.24 10.74 0.20
CA ASN A 53 -3.90 10.52 -0.38
C ASN A 53 -3.56 9.03 -0.43
N SER A 54 -3.82 8.30 0.65
CA SER A 54 -3.58 6.85 0.71
C SER A 54 -4.46 6.08 -0.27
N PHE A 55 -5.70 6.53 -0.47
CA PHE A 55 -6.62 5.97 -1.45
C PHE A 55 -6.11 6.18 -2.88
N LEU A 56 -5.73 7.41 -3.23
CA LEU A 56 -5.17 7.74 -4.54
C LEU A 56 -3.86 7.01 -4.81
N GLU A 57 -3.00 6.86 -3.80
CA GLU A 57 -1.75 6.11 -3.90
C GLU A 57 -2.01 4.64 -4.24
N VAL A 58 -2.98 4.00 -3.58
CA VAL A 58 -3.41 2.63 -3.90
C VAL A 58 -3.93 2.54 -5.34
N LYS A 59 -4.85 3.44 -5.73
CA LYS A 59 -5.43 3.44 -7.08
C LYS A 59 -4.37 3.64 -8.16
N THR A 60 -3.44 4.56 -7.95
CA THR A 60 -2.36 4.86 -8.89
C THR A 60 -1.37 3.72 -8.99
N THR A 61 -1.03 3.08 -7.87
CA THR A 61 -0.09 1.96 -7.82
C THR A 61 -0.65 0.72 -8.53
N LEU A 62 -1.94 0.43 -8.36
CA LEU A 62 -2.56 -0.75 -8.97
C LEU A 62 -2.97 -0.53 -10.42
N LYS A 63 -3.22 0.72 -10.83
CA LYS A 63 -3.74 1.06 -12.16
C LYS A 63 -2.98 0.44 -13.34
N PRO A 64 -1.63 0.42 -13.38
CA PRO A 64 -0.91 -0.20 -14.50
C PRO A 64 -1.23 -1.68 -14.69
N PHE A 65 -1.41 -2.43 -13.60
CA PHE A 65 -1.76 -3.85 -13.65
C PHE A 65 -3.21 -4.06 -14.08
N ILE A 66 -4.12 -3.17 -13.67
CA ILE A 66 -5.51 -3.18 -14.10
C ILE A 66 -5.63 -2.85 -15.59
N ASP A 67 -4.93 -1.81 -16.05
CA ASP A 67 -4.88 -1.45 -17.46
C ASP A 67 -4.30 -2.59 -18.29
N GLU A 68 -3.27 -3.28 -17.80
CA GLU A 68 -2.73 -4.46 -18.46
C GLU A 68 -3.76 -5.60 -18.59
N ILE A 69 -4.48 -5.91 -17.51
CA ILE A 69 -5.53 -6.94 -17.49
C ILE A 69 -6.60 -6.64 -18.55
N LEU A 70 -7.07 -5.39 -18.59
CA LEU A 70 -8.15 -4.95 -19.48
C LEU A 70 -7.68 -4.85 -20.95
N GLN A 71 -6.53 -4.22 -21.20
CA GLN A 71 -6.04 -3.99 -22.56
C GLN A 71 -5.56 -5.27 -23.24
N LYS A 72 -4.92 -6.17 -22.48
CA LYS A 72 -4.44 -7.45 -23.01
C LYS A 72 -5.46 -8.57 -22.92
N ASN A 73 -6.68 -8.29 -22.45
CA ASN A 73 -7.73 -9.27 -22.21
C ASN A 73 -7.20 -10.51 -21.45
N ILE A 74 -6.42 -10.26 -20.39
CA ILE A 74 -5.84 -11.34 -19.59
C ILE A 74 -6.98 -12.17 -19.00
N THR A 75 -6.90 -13.49 -19.17
CA THR A 75 -7.95 -14.38 -18.67
C THR A 75 -8.03 -14.32 -17.15
N GLU A 76 -9.25 -14.43 -16.60
CA GLU A 76 -9.50 -14.23 -15.16
C GLU A 76 -8.62 -15.07 -14.25
N ASN A 77 -8.24 -16.28 -14.67
CA ASN A 77 -7.44 -17.23 -13.89
C ASN A 77 -5.92 -17.06 -14.06
N THR A 78 -5.47 -16.09 -14.86
CA THR A 78 -4.03 -15.86 -15.05
C THR A 78 -3.44 -15.24 -13.77
N PRO A 79 -2.37 -15.82 -13.21
CA PRO A 79 -1.72 -15.26 -12.03
C PRO A 79 -0.91 -14.01 -12.41
N ILE A 80 -1.15 -12.92 -11.68
CA ILE A 80 -0.41 -11.67 -11.74
C ILE A 80 0.45 -11.57 -10.48
N LYS A 81 1.74 -11.34 -10.68
CA LYS A 81 2.70 -11.06 -9.61
C LYS A 81 3.26 -9.67 -9.81
N PHE A 82 3.30 -8.88 -8.75
CA PHE A 82 3.86 -7.54 -8.79
C PHE A 82 4.49 -7.18 -7.45
N GLU A 83 5.31 -6.14 -7.45
CA GLU A 83 5.97 -5.64 -6.26
C GLU A 83 5.27 -4.37 -5.77
N ILE A 84 4.94 -4.31 -4.49
CA ILE A 84 4.19 -3.21 -3.88
C ILE A 84 4.72 -2.90 -2.49
N ALA A 85 4.81 -1.63 -2.12
CA ALA A 85 5.23 -1.26 -0.78
C ALA A 85 4.19 -1.75 0.26
N PHE A 86 4.68 -2.26 1.40
CA PHE A 86 3.86 -2.79 2.49
C PHE A 86 2.79 -1.80 2.95
N ALA A 87 3.14 -0.50 3.06
CA ALA A 87 2.20 0.53 3.46
C ALA A 87 1.01 0.64 2.50
N ILE A 88 1.27 0.62 1.19
CA ILE A 88 0.24 0.70 0.14
C ILE A 88 -0.61 -0.57 0.15
N ALA A 89 0.03 -1.74 0.25
CA ALA A 89 -0.66 -3.02 0.38
C ALA A 89 -1.60 -3.08 1.60
N ASN A 90 -1.13 -2.59 2.74
CA ASN A 90 -1.93 -2.53 3.97
C ASN A 90 -3.14 -1.60 3.81
N ASN A 91 -2.94 -0.43 3.20
CA ASN A 91 -4.04 0.50 2.90
C ASN A 91 -5.05 -0.13 1.93
N PHE A 92 -4.59 -0.82 0.89
CA PHE A 92 -5.46 -1.52 -0.05
C PHE A 92 -6.35 -2.55 0.65
N VAL A 93 -5.77 -3.40 1.50
CA VAL A 93 -6.54 -4.39 2.27
C VAL A 93 -7.52 -3.70 3.23
N ALA A 94 -7.11 -2.62 3.90
CA ALA A 94 -7.98 -1.87 4.81
C ALA A 94 -9.18 -1.25 4.09
N PHE A 95 -9.00 -0.72 2.88
CA PHE A 95 -10.12 -0.25 2.05
C PHE A 95 -11.01 -1.41 1.61
N LEU A 96 -10.42 -2.53 1.19
CA LEU A 96 -11.18 -3.71 0.76
C LEU A 96 -12.03 -4.30 1.90
N GLU A 97 -11.52 -4.30 3.14
CA GLU A 97 -12.25 -4.76 4.34
C GLU A 97 -13.52 -3.94 4.62
N ARG A 98 -13.63 -2.72 4.08
CA ARG A 98 -14.80 -1.84 4.20
C ARG A 98 -15.80 -2.00 3.05
N SER A 99 -15.46 -2.80 2.04
CA SER A 99 -16.30 -2.99 0.84
C SER A 99 -17.54 -3.82 1.16
N LYS A 100 -18.65 -3.54 0.47
CA LYS A 100 -19.90 -4.31 0.58
C LYS A 100 -19.94 -5.40 -0.47
N LEU A 101 -19.94 -6.66 -0.03
CA LEU A 101 -19.79 -7.81 -0.91
C LEU A 101 -21.07 -8.64 -1.00
N LYS A 102 -21.35 -9.18 -2.17
CA LYS A 102 -22.32 -10.27 -2.32
C LYS A 102 -21.69 -11.59 -1.86
N GLY A 103 -22.50 -12.50 -1.34
CA GLY A 103 -22.02 -13.82 -0.91
C GLY A 103 -21.27 -14.58 -2.00
N SER A 104 -21.69 -14.44 -3.26
CA SER A 104 -21.03 -15.02 -4.45
C SER A 104 -19.60 -14.52 -4.68
N GLU A 105 -19.24 -13.37 -4.12
CA GLU A 105 -17.93 -12.71 -4.29
C GLU A 105 -16.96 -13.03 -3.14
N SER A 106 -17.45 -13.68 -2.08
CA SER A 106 -16.67 -14.01 -0.87
C SER A 106 -15.37 -14.76 -1.17
N LEU A 107 -15.39 -15.69 -2.11
CA LEU A 107 -14.21 -16.44 -2.53
C LEU A 107 -13.17 -15.56 -3.24
N LYS A 108 -13.61 -14.63 -4.11
CA LYS A 108 -12.71 -13.69 -4.78
C LYS A 108 -12.03 -12.78 -3.76
N TYR A 109 -12.81 -12.22 -2.85
CA TYR A 109 -12.31 -11.40 -1.75
C TYR A 109 -11.29 -12.16 -0.89
N LYS A 110 -11.62 -13.37 -0.43
CA LYS A 110 -10.74 -14.15 0.43
C LYS A 110 -9.39 -14.44 -0.23
N ARG A 111 -9.39 -14.81 -1.51
CA ARG A 111 -8.15 -15.08 -2.26
C ARG A 111 -7.25 -13.84 -2.37
N VAL A 112 -7.83 -12.65 -2.60
CA VAL A 112 -7.05 -11.41 -2.65
C VAL A 112 -6.44 -11.12 -1.28
N VAL A 113 -7.24 -11.08 -0.22
CA VAL A 113 -6.75 -10.77 1.13
C VAL A 113 -5.69 -11.76 1.58
N ASP A 114 -5.87 -13.05 1.31
CA ASP A 114 -4.89 -14.09 1.63
C ASP A 114 -3.57 -13.89 0.88
N ALA A 115 -3.61 -13.55 -0.40
CA ALA A 115 -2.40 -13.32 -1.19
C ALA A 115 -1.57 -12.15 -0.63
N PHE A 116 -2.21 -11.07 -0.21
CA PHE A 116 -1.54 -9.93 0.41
C PHE A 116 -0.99 -10.26 1.81
N ARG A 117 -1.75 -11.01 2.62
CA ARG A 117 -1.30 -11.45 3.94
C ARG A 117 -0.14 -12.44 3.87
N LEU A 118 -0.19 -13.38 2.92
CA LEU A 118 0.90 -14.32 2.66
C LEU A 118 2.17 -13.57 2.24
N ALA A 119 2.05 -12.63 1.29
CA ALA A 119 3.19 -11.82 0.86
C ALA A 119 3.79 -10.99 2.02
N ALA A 120 2.95 -10.46 2.92
CA ALA A 120 3.42 -9.78 4.12
C ALA A 120 4.17 -10.71 5.08
N GLN A 121 3.68 -11.94 5.27
CA GLN A 121 4.34 -12.94 6.10
C GLN A 121 5.69 -13.37 5.49
N GLU A 122 5.75 -13.59 4.18
CA GLU A 122 6.98 -13.90 3.46
C GLU A 122 8.02 -12.79 3.59
N ALA A 123 7.60 -11.53 3.45
CA ALA A 123 8.48 -10.38 3.62
C ALA A 123 9.00 -10.24 5.05
N ALA A 124 8.18 -10.56 6.06
CA ALA A 124 8.60 -10.59 7.46
C ALA A 124 9.63 -11.70 7.73
N ASN A 125 9.40 -12.90 7.20
CA ASN A 125 10.32 -14.03 7.33
C ASN A 125 11.64 -13.82 6.59
N ALA A 126 11.61 -13.12 5.45
CA ALA A 126 12.79 -12.77 4.66
C ALA A 126 13.66 -11.67 5.30
N ASN A 127 13.14 -10.96 6.31
CA ASN A 127 13.85 -9.89 7.00
C ASN A 127 13.86 -10.12 8.53
N PRO A 128 14.58 -11.14 9.02
CA PRO A 128 14.55 -11.58 10.43
C PRO A 128 15.28 -10.64 11.41
N SER A 129 15.34 -9.34 11.13
CA SER A 129 16.08 -8.37 11.95
C SER A 129 15.14 -7.32 12.54
N LYS A 130 14.35 -7.75 13.53
CA LYS A 130 14.03 -6.96 14.74
C LYS A 130 13.87 -7.90 15.93
#